data_AF-A0A918QQ67-F1
#
_entry.id   AF-A0A918QQ67-F1
#
_cell.length_a   1.000
_cell.length_b   1.000
_cell.length_c   1.000
_cell.angle_alpha   90.00
_cell.angle_beta   90.00
_cell.angle_gamma   90.00
#
_symmetry.space_group_name_H-M   'P 1'
#
loop_
_entity.id
_entity.type
_entity.pdbx_description
1 polymer ?
#
loop_
_entity_poly.entity_id
_entity_poly.type
_entity_poly.pdbx_seq_one_letter_code
_entity_poly.pdbx_strand_id
1 'polypeptide(L)'
;MRPTPPPTDKRTAKASEGNKKKTSLKKKYLFGYDAHLIVTRDAEHDAVLLDDGTPNPDVLPALVLGVSLDKPGHRPAYNGLKILNRLRERGYKPGYLAGDRAYNNSEPDEWQLPVRAMGYKPVYDYRADQLGKQAGAHGAILVEGRWYCPSMPEPLINATIDLHAERIDRETWVRLIAARRSYRIMPKENADADGYQRMTCPAAAGKVQCPIKPYSMGRGIHLPLIDPEPSPTGPLKVCRQRTITIGPDAGAKQWQALDYGSPEWQKVYFRLRNSVEGYNGYAKNPLAEGIESAGSRRIRGIAAQTILLAFQLAHSNRRKIKKWLDTLALGGERPRRRTHHRHPTRQPKSRTPTGHLTPAA
;
A
#
# COMPACT_ATOMS: atom_id res chain seq x y z
N MET A 1 53.61 13.41 -76.56
CA MET A 1 54.00 14.73 -76.02
C MET A 1 52.78 15.38 -75.37
N ARG A 2 52.86 15.62 -74.04
CA ARG A 2 52.07 16.56 -73.18
C ARG A 2 50.52 16.42 -73.11
N PRO A 3 49.84 16.93 -72.05
CA PRO A 3 50.02 16.74 -70.60
C PRO A 3 48.67 16.57 -69.82
N THR A 4 48.70 16.25 -68.52
CA THR A 4 47.56 16.34 -67.54
C THR A 4 47.27 17.80 -67.12
N PRO A 5 46.03 18.19 -66.69
CA PRO A 5 45.58 18.15 -65.26
C PRO A 5 44.00 18.14 -65.11
N PRO A 6 43.32 18.44 -63.95
CA PRO A 6 43.72 18.67 -62.55
C PRO A 6 42.94 17.82 -61.48
N PRO A 7 43.27 17.91 -60.17
CA PRO A 7 42.58 17.22 -59.07
C PRO A 7 41.58 18.12 -58.30
N THR A 8 40.53 17.55 -57.70
CA THR A 8 39.72 18.22 -56.64
C THR A 8 39.06 17.23 -55.67
N ASP A 9 39.78 16.99 -54.57
CA ASP A 9 39.42 17.13 -53.15
C ASP A 9 37.96 16.98 -52.62
N LYS A 10 37.91 16.32 -51.44
CA LYS A 10 36.98 16.45 -50.28
C LYS A 10 35.90 15.40 -49.99
N ARG A 11 36.23 14.61 -48.96
CA ARG A 11 35.40 13.94 -47.94
C ARG A 11 34.05 14.61 -47.66
N THR A 12 32.99 13.80 -47.58
CA THR A 12 31.98 13.91 -46.50
C THR A 12 31.51 12.52 -46.08
N ALA A 13 31.73 12.21 -44.81
CA ALA A 13 31.19 11.03 -44.15
C ALA A 13 29.67 11.22 -43.93
N LYS A 14 28.85 10.26 -44.38
CA LYS A 14 27.46 10.14 -43.94
C LYS A 14 27.34 8.93 -43.03
N ALA A 15 27.06 9.22 -41.76
CA ALA A 15 26.77 8.26 -40.72
C ALA A 15 25.62 7.34 -41.13
N SER A 16 25.83 6.03 -41.03
CA SER A 16 24.77 5.04 -41.13
C SER A 16 23.96 5.04 -39.83
N GLU A 17 22.75 5.58 -39.89
CA GLU A 17 21.75 5.41 -38.84
C GLU A 17 21.40 3.93 -38.72
N GLY A 18 21.96 3.30 -37.67
CA GLY A 18 21.64 1.94 -37.27
C GLY A 18 20.18 1.84 -36.88
N ASN A 19 19.39 1.27 -37.78
CA ASN A 19 17.99 0.93 -37.58
C ASN A 19 17.87 -0.10 -36.45
N LYS A 20 17.64 0.37 -35.21
CA LYS A 20 17.36 -0.48 -34.04
C LYS A 20 16.03 -1.19 -34.26
N LYS A 21 16.09 -2.43 -34.75
CA LYS A 21 14.94 -3.36 -34.76
C LYS A 21 14.35 -3.45 -33.35
N LYS A 22 13.18 -2.85 -33.15
CA LYS A 22 12.31 -3.07 -31.99
C LYS A 22 11.98 -4.56 -31.96
N THR A 23 12.58 -5.30 -31.04
CA THR A 23 12.19 -6.67 -30.72
C THR A 23 10.75 -6.64 -30.23
N SER A 24 9.80 -7.06 -31.07
CA SER A 24 8.41 -7.25 -30.67
C SER A 24 8.38 -8.26 -29.51
N LEU A 25 7.99 -7.80 -28.31
CA LEU A 25 7.72 -8.67 -27.17
C LEU A 25 6.62 -9.66 -27.60
N LYS A 26 7.00 -10.90 -27.91
CA LYS A 26 6.04 -11.98 -28.15
C LYS A 26 5.16 -12.10 -26.90
N LYS A 27 3.85 -11.82 -27.03
CA LYS A 27 2.87 -12.08 -25.97
C LYS A 27 2.93 -13.56 -25.61
N LYS A 28 3.51 -13.88 -24.45
CA LYS A 28 3.48 -15.23 -23.88
C LYS A 28 2.10 -15.43 -23.27
N TYR A 29 1.32 -16.35 -23.82
CA TYR A 29 0.07 -16.78 -23.21
C TYR A 29 0.39 -17.86 -22.17
N LEU A 30 -0.02 -17.62 -20.92
CA LEU A 30 0.10 -18.58 -19.83
C LEU A 30 -1.31 -19.08 -19.50
N PHE A 31 -1.48 -20.40 -19.48
CA PHE A 31 -2.71 -21.04 -18.99
C PHE A 31 -2.49 -21.47 -17.55
N GLY A 32 -3.42 -21.12 -16.65
CA GLY A 32 -3.30 -21.41 -15.23
C GLY A 32 -4.50 -20.94 -14.43
N TYR A 33 -4.36 -20.98 -13.12
CA TYR A 33 -5.30 -20.42 -12.15
C TYR A 33 -4.56 -19.40 -11.28
N ASP A 34 -5.28 -18.36 -10.85
CA ASP A 34 -4.76 -17.40 -9.88
C ASP A 34 -5.12 -17.85 -8.47
N ALA A 35 -4.10 -17.91 -7.60
CA ALA A 35 -4.26 -18.18 -6.19
C ALA A 35 -4.36 -16.87 -5.40
N HIS A 36 -5.53 -16.65 -4.81
CA HIS A 36 -5.78 -15.57 -3.86
C HIS A 36 -5.45 -16.09 -2.47
N LEU A 37 -4.50 -15.46 -1.78
CA LEU A 37 -4.01 -15.87 -0.47
C LEU A 37 -4.24 -14.78 0.57
N ILE A 38 -4.69 -15.16 1.76
CA ILE A 38 -4.62 -14.30 2.96
C ILE A 38 -3.47 -14.78 3.81
N VAL A 39 -2.46 -13.93 3.97
CA VAL A 39 -1.25 -14.19 4.74
C VAL A 39 -1.30 -13.39 6.04
N THR A 40 -1.12 -14.03 7.18
CA THR A 40 -1.01 -13.36 8.48
C THR A 40 0.32 -12.68 8.63
N ARG A 41 0.29 -11.55 9.34
CA ARG A 41 1.48 -10.95 9.90
C ARG A 41 1.08 -10.08 11.10
N ASP A 42 1.90 -10.13 12.13
CA ASP A 42 1.80 -9.21 13.25
C ASP A 42 2.13 -7.78 12.79
N ALA A 43 1.16 -6.87 12.89
CA ALA A 43 1.29 -5.47 12.51
C ALA A 43 1.91 -4.60 13.61
N GLU A 44 2.04 -5.11 14.84
CA GLU A 44 2.48 -4.37 16.03
C GLU A 44 3.94 -4.68 16.35
N HIS A 45 4.32 -5.95 16.46
CA HIS A 45 5.68 -6.33 16.86
C HIS A 45 6.67 -6.40 15.69
N ASP A 46 7.78 -5.68 15.82
CA ASP A 46 8.93 -5.83 14.91
C ASP A 46 9.59 -7.20 15.11
N ALA A 47 10.26 -7.72 14.08
CA ALA A 47 11.16 -8.87 14.27
C ALA A 47 12.40 -8.39 15.02
N VAL A 48 12.23 -8.18 16.33
CA VAL A 48 13.27 -7.71 17.24
C VAL A 48 14.03 -8.95 17.71
N LEU A 49 15.36 -8.88 17.63
CA LEU A 49 16.18 -9.78 18.43
C LEU A 49 16.15 -9.26 19.86
N LEU A 50 15.90 -10.14 20.82
CA LEU A 50 16.15 -9.88 22.22
C LEU A 50 17.63 -9.50 22.43
N ASP A 51 17.96 -8.94 23.59
CA ASP A 51 19.31 -8.43 23.89
C ASP A 51 20.40 -9.52 23.79
N ASP A 52 20.01 -10.78 23.99
CA ASP A 52 20.86 -11.97 23.82
C ASP A 52 21.05 -12.39 22.34
N GLY A 53 20.48 -11.64 21.39
CA GLY A 53 20.53 -11.91 19.96
C GLY A 53 19.58 -12.99 19.48
N THR A 54 18.65 -13.47 20.31
CA THR A 54 17.63 -14.46 19.95
C THR A 54 16.36 -13.80 19.40
N PRO A 55 15.59 -14.43 18.51
CA PRO A 55 14.34 -13.84 18.03
C PRO A 55 13.30 -13.73 19.14
N ASN A 56 12.55 -12.62 19.16
CA ASN A 56 11.43 -12.49 20.08
C ASN A 56 10.36 -13.59 19.81
N PRO A 57 10.03 -14.44 20.80
CA PRO A 57 9.04 -15.51 20.69
C PRO A 57 7.60 -14.99 20.47
N ASP A 58 7.30 -13.74 20.77
CA ASP A 58 5.99 -13.16 20.52
C ASP A 58 5.78 -12.82 19.03
N VAL A 59 6.85 -12.79 18.24
CA VAL A 59 6.80 -12.46 16.81
C VAL A 59 6.51 -13.71 16.00
N LEU A 60 5.23 -13.95 15.76
CA LEU A 60 4.78 -15.11 14.99
C LEU A 60 5.24 -15.06 13.51
N PRO A 61 5.53 -16.24 12.92
CA PRO A 61 5.85 -16.32 11.50
C PRO A 61 4.63 -15.97 10.64
N ALA A 62 4.87 -15.42 9.45
CA ALA A 62 3.80 -15.16 8.48
C ALA A 62 3.31 -16.48 7.87
N LEU A 63 2.00 -16.77 8.00
CA LEU A 63 1.37 -18.02 7.53
C LEU A 63 0.22 -17.71 6.58
N VAL A 64 -0.10 -18.63 5.66
CA VAL A 64 -1.34 -18.53 4.89
C VAL A 64 -2.50 -19.08 5.73
N LEU A 65 -3.55 -18.30 5.92
CA LEU A 65 -4.77 -18.76 6.60
C LEU A 65 -5.84 -19.27 5.65
N GLY A 66 -5.81 -18.83 4.39
CA GLY A 66 -6.82 -19.24 3.42
C GLY A 66 -6.39 -18.99 2.00
N VAL A 67 -6.98 -19.77 1.11
CA VAL A 67 -6.74 -19.74 -0.33
C VAL A 67 -8.05 -19.85 -1.10
N SER A 68 -8.15 -19.15 -2.22
CA SER A 68 -9.15 -19.36 -3.26
C SER A 68 -8.45 -19.43 -4.62
N LEU A 69 -8.91 -20.31 -5.50
CA LEU A 69 -8.48 -20.37 -6.90
C LEU A 69 -9.59 -19.86 -7.82
N ASP A 70 -9.21 -19.07 -8.82
CA ASP A 70 -10.09 -18.68 -9.91
C ASP A 70 -9.28 -18.55 -11.22
N LYS A 71 -9.95 -18.22 -12.32
CA LYS A 71 -9.31 -17.89 -13.60
C LYS A 71 -8.40 -16.67 -13.42
N PRO A 72 -7.29 -16.58 -14.17
CA PRO A 72 -6.37 -15.46 -14.05
C PRO A 72 -7.05 -14.10 -14.24
N GLY A 73 -6.80 -13.16 -13.33
CA GLY A 73 -7.37 -11.82 -13.32
C GLY A 73 -8.88 -11.74 -13.06
N HIS A 74 -9.54 -12.86 -12.72
CA HIS A 74 -10.99 -12.90 -12.59
C HIS A 74 -11.45 -12.66 -11.14
N ARG A 75 -12.28 -11.63 -10.94
CA ARG A 75 -12.96 -11.28 -9.68
C ARG A 75 -12.05 -11.31 -8.43
N PRO A 76 -10.94 -10.54 -8.38
CA PRO A 76 -10.04 -10.52 -7.24
C PRO A 76 -10.75 -10.16 -5.93
N ALA A 77 -11.63 -9.14 -5.96
CA ALA A 77 -12.42 -8.71 -4.80
C ALA A 77 -13.24 -9.86 -4.20
N TYR A 78 -14.05 -10.52 -5.02
CA TYR A 78 -14.88 -11.66 -4.60
C TYR A 78 -14.04 -12.78 -3.97
N ASN A 79 -12.92 -13.14 -4.59
CA ASN A 79 -12.06 -14.22 -4.09
C ASN A 79 -11.41 -13.86 -2.75
N GLY A 80 -10.99 -12.60 -2.56
CA GLY A 80 -10.50 -12.12 -1.27
C GLY A 80 -11.59 -12.15 -0.19
N LEU A 81 -12.78 -11.61 -0.50
CA LEU A 81 -13.91 -11.56 0.44
C LEU A 81 -14.39 -12.95 0.83
N LYS A 82 -14.39 -13.91 -0.10
CA LYS A 82 -14.71 -15.31 0.18
C LYS A 82 -13.81 -15.87 1.28
N ILE A 83 -12.50 -15.59 1.23
CA ILE A 83 -11.56 -16.03 2.26
C ILE A 83 -11.81 -15.29 3.58
N LEU A 84 -11.95 -13.96 3.55
CA LEU A 84 -12.14 -13.14 4.76
C LEU A 84 -13.44 -13.53 5.51
N ASN A 85 -14.54 -13.77 4.80
CA ASN A 85 -15.78 -14.27 5.40
C ASN A 85 -15.58 -15.59 6.15
N ARG A 86 -14.84 -16.53 5.54
CA ARG A 86 -14.50 -17.82 6.14
C ARG A 86 -13.56 -17.70 7.35
N LEU A 87 -12.75 -16.66 7.43
CA LEU A 87 -11.93 -16.38 8.60
C LEU A 87 -12.78 -15.75 9.72
N ARG A 88 -13.68 -14.83 9.39
CA ARG A 88 -14.63 -14.25 10.33
C ARG A 88 -15.52 -15.33 10.97
N GLU A 89 -16.05 -16.26 10.19
CA GLU A 89 -16.82 -17.43 10.67
C GLU A 89 -16.04 -18.29 11.68
N ARG A 90 -14.71 -18.29 11.60
CA ARG A 90 -13.81 -19.03 12.49
C ARG A 90 -13.32 -18.20 13.69
N GLY A 91 -13.87 -17.00 13.90
CA GLY A 91 -13.54 -16.14 15.04
C GLY A 91 -12.23 -15.35 14.89
N TYR A 92 -11.65 -15.29 13.69
CA TYR A 92 -10.49 -14.41 13.46
C TYR A 92 -10.89 -12.95 13.57
N LYS A 93 -10.14 -12.19 14.36
CA LYS A 93 -10.37 -10.76 14.55
C LYS A 93 -9.83 -9.96 13.36
N PRO A 94 -10.58 -8.98 12.86
CA PRO A 94 -10.10 -8.12 11.79
C PRO A 94 -9.01 -7.17 12.29
N GLY A 95 -8.18 -6.70 11.35
CA GLY A 95 -7.07 -5.79 11.62
C GLY A 95 -6.68 -5.01 10.37
N TYR A 96 -5.43 -4.58 10.28
CA TYR A 96 -4.92 -3.98 9.04
C TYR A 96 -4.85 -5.01 7.91
N LEU A 97 -5.32 -4.62 6.73
CA LEU A 97 -5.33 -5.46 5.54
C LEU A 97 -4.61 -4.73 4.40
N ALA A 98 -3.47 -5.27 3.96
CA ALA A 98 -2.82 -4.83 2.74
C ALA A 98 -3.10 -5.82 1.62
N GLY A 99 -3.25 -5.31 0.39
CA GLY A 99 -3.49 -6.12 -0.79
C GLY A 99 -2.65 -5.64 -1.97
N ASP A 100 -2.56 -6.47 -3.00
CA ASP A 100 -2.05 -6.05 -4.30
C ASP A 100 -2.97 -4.96 -4.92
N ARG A 101 -2.44 -4.20 -5.87
CA ARG A 101 -3.16 -3.14 -6.60
C ARG A 101 -4.41 -3.67 -7.30
N ALA A 102 -4.45 -4.95 -7.68
CA ALA A 102 -5.65 -5.57 -8.25
C ALA A 102 -6.87 -5.47 -7.32
N TYR A 103 -6.67 -5.58 -6.01
CA TYR A 103 -7.74 -5.42 -5.02
C TYR A 103 -8.11 -3.95 -4.82
N ASN A 104 -7.12 -3.07 -4.70
CA ASN A 104 -7.35 -1.63 -4.55
C ASN A 104 -8.10 -1.01 -5.77
N ASN A 105 -7.86 -1.53 -6.97
CA ASN A 105 -8.52 -1.04 -8.18
C ASN A 105 -9.96 -1.56 -8.37
N SER A 106 -10.41 -2.52 -7.58
CA SER A 106 -11.79 -3.02 -7.63
C SER A 106 -12.79 -1.93 -7.26
N GLU A 107 -14.06 -2.13 -7.61
CA GLU A 107 -15.12 -1.18 -7.30
C GLU A 107 -15.39 -1.11 -5.79
N PRO A 108 -15.72 0.09 -5.25
CA PRO A 108 -15.91 0.29 -3.81
C PRO A 108 -16.89 -0.70 -3.15
N ASP A 109 -18.00 -0.98 -3.83
CA ASP A 109 -19.06 -1.88 -3.35
C ASP A 109 -18.62 -3.35 -3.37
N GLU A 110 -17.66 -3.71 -4.21
CA GLU A 110 -17.16 -5.08 -4.31
C GLU A 110 -16.07 -5.39 -3.31
N TRP A 111 -15.33 -4.39 -2.82
CA TRP A 111 -14.14 -4.62 -2.01
C TRP A 111 -14.05 -3.71 -0.78
N GLN A 112 -13.88 -2.41 -0.95
CA GLN A 112 -13.53 -1.49 0.13
C GLN A 112 -14.65 -1.42 1.19
N LEU A 113 -15.91 -1.31 0.76
CA LEU A 113 -17.06 -1.24 1.66
C LEU A 113 -17.28 -2.56 2.41
N PRO A 114 -17.35 -3.74 1.75
CA PRO A 114 -17.46 -5.01 2.47
C PRO A 114 -16.29 -5.31 3.41
N VAL A 115 -15.05 -5.00 3.01
CA VAL A 115 -13.87 -5.19 3.87
C VAL A 115 -13.97 -4.34 5.14
N ARG A 116 -14.40 -3.07 5.02
CA ARG A 116 -14.62 -2.18 6.17
C ARG A 116 -15.79 -2.62 7.03
N ALA A 117 -16.89 -3.09 6.44
CA ALA A 117 -18.03 -3.65 7.17
C ALA A 117 -17.65 -4.90 7.98
N MET A 118 -16.66 -5.67 7.51
CA MET A 118 -16.05 -6.77 8.29
C MET A 118 -15.09 -6.31 9.40
N GLY A 119 -14.87 -5.00 9.56
CA GLY A 119 -13.99 -4.40 10.57
C GLY A 119 -12.52 -4.30 10.16
N TYR A 120 -12.16 -4.70 8.93
CA TYR A 120 -10.78 -4.57 8.47
C TYR A 120 -10.43 -3.12 8.11
N LYS A 121 -9.16 -2.76 8.30
CA LYS A 121 -8.62 -1.44 7.99
C LYS A 121 -7.71 -1.56 6.76
N PRO A 122 -8.22 -1.31 5.55
CA PRO A 122 -7.41 -1.42 4.35
C PRO A 122 -6.26 -0.41 4.35
N VAL A 123 -5.08 -0.88 3.93
CA VAL A 123 -3.87 -0.07 3.78
C VAL A 123 -3.28 -0.33 2.39
N TYR A 124 -3.27 0.69 1.55
CA TYR A 124 -2.89 0.58 0.15
C TYR A 124 -1.79 1.57 -0.24
N ASP A 125 -1.03 1.16 -1.23
CA ASP A 125 -0.24 2.06 -2.07
C ASP A 125 -1.09 2.57 -3.24
N TYR A 126 -0.94 3.84 -3.57
CA TYR A 126 -1.67 4.47 -4.68
C TYR A 126 -0.85 4.46 -5.96
N ARG A 127 -1.56 4.42 -7.09
CA ARG A 127 -0.96 4.72 -8.39
C ARG A 127 -0.70 6.22 -8.53
N ALA A 128 0.19 6.60 -9.44
CA ALA A 128 0.55 8.00 -9.69
C ALA A 128 -0.68 8.88 -10.00
N ASP A 129 -1.66 8.36 -10.74
CA ASP A 129 -2.91 9.04 -11.08
C ASP A 129 -3.95 9.07 -9.94
N GLN A 130 -3.64 8.43 -8.81
CA GLN A 130 -4.48 8.41 -7.61
C GLN A 130 -3.86 9.23 -6.47
N LEU A 131 -2.73 9.93 -6.70
CA LEU A 131 -2.08 10.78 -5.71
C LEU A 131 -2.72 12.17 -5.63
N GLY A 132 -2.40 12.92 -4.56
CA GLY A 132 -2.97 14.24 -4.33
C GLY A 132 -4.44 14.21 -3.92
N LYS A 133 -5.24 15.16 -4.42
CA LYS A 133 -6.67 15.28 -4.13
C LYS A 133 -7.48 14.23 -4.88
N GLN A 134 -8.18 13.37 -4.14
CA GLN A 134 -8.89 12.19 -4.64
C GLN A 134 -10.41 12.37 -4.69
N ALA A 135 -10.99 13.11 -3.74
CA ALA A 135 -12.44 13.29 -3.63
C ALA A 135 -12.79 14.53 -2.78
N GLY A 136 -14.08 14.82 -2.65
CA GLY A 136 -14.61 15.86 -1.77
C GLY A 136 -15.94 15.45 -1.14
N ALA A 137 -16.21 15.87 0.09
CA ALA A 137 -17.48 15.65 0.78
C ALA A 137 -17.77 16.79 1.75
N HIS A 138 -18.94 17.42 1.62
CA HIS A 138 -19.37 18.56 2.46
C HIS A 138 -18.33 19.70 2.56
N GLY A 139 -17.52 19.89 1.52
CA GLY A 139 -16.43 20.86 1.46
C GLY A 139 -15.11 20.39 2.08
N ALA A 140 -15.04 19.22 2.71
CA ALA A 140 -13.76 18.59 3.04
C ALA A 140 -13.16 17.96 1.77
N ILE A 141 -11.83 17.88 1.71
CA ILE A 141 -11.09 17.26 0.61
C ILE A 141 -10.47 15.94 1.08
N LEU A 142 -10.57 14.90 0.26
CA LEU A 142 -9.85 13.65 0.47
C LEU A 142 -8.51 13.76 -0.23
N VAL A 143 -7.42 13.62 0.51
CA VAL A 143 -6.05 13.65 -0.02
C VAL A 143 -5.34 12.39 0.44
N GLU A 144 -4.93 11.57 -0.51
CA GLU A 144 -4.18 10.32 -0.26
C GLU A 144 -4.75 9.49 0.91
N GLY A 145 -6.06 9.24 0.89
CA GLY A 145 -6.77 8.36 1.81
C GLY A 145 -7.28 8.99 3.10
N ARG A 146 -7.05 10.29 3.33
CA ARG A 146 -7.53 10.98 4.52
C ARG A 146 -8.26 12.27 4.20
N TRP A 147 -9.19 12.63 5.06
CA TRP A 147 -9.98 13.84 4.92
C TRP A 147 -9.30 15.04 5.58
N TYR A 148 -9.27 16.18 4.88
CA TYR A 148 -8.63 17.42 5.30
C TYR A 148 -9.53 18.64 5.11
N CYS A 149 -9.13 19.72 5.78
CA CYS A 149 -9.63 21.06 5.54
C CYS A 149 -9.46 21.44 4.06
N PRO A 150 -10.45 22.09 3.41
CA PRO A 150 -10.32 22.57 2.04
C PRO A 150 -9.18 23.57 1.85
N SER A 151 -8.83 24.33 2.89
CA SER A 151 -7.76 25.32 2.89
C SER A 151 -6.37 24.72 3.19
N MET A 152 -6.19 23.41 3.00
CA MET A 152 -4.87 22.80 3.09
C MET A 152 -4.01 23.29 1.91
N PRO A 153 -2.81 23.85 2.14
CA PRO A 153 -1.99 24.40 1.06
C PRO A 153 -1.67 23.38 -0.04
N GLU A 154 -1.62 23.85 -1.28
CA GLU A 154 -1.35 23.03 -2.46
C GLU A 154 -0.03 22.24 -2.38
N PRO A 155 1.09 22.79 -1.86
CA PRO A 155 2.32 22.01 -1.66
C PRO A 155 2.14 20.82 -0.70
N LEU A 156 1.21 20.92 0.26
CA LEU A 156 0.87 19.77 1.10
C LEU A 156 0.01 18.78 0.33
N ILE A 157 -0.97 19.22 -0.46
CA ILE A 157 -1.81 18.34 -1.27
C ILE A 157 -0.96 17.53 -2.26
N ASN A 158 -0.06 18.18 -2.99
CA ASN A 158 0.72 17.58 -4.07
C ASN A 158 2.07 16.99 -3.65
N ALA A 159 2.40 16.99 -2.35
CA ALA A 159 3.71 16.55 -1.85
C ALA A 159 4.22 15.23 -2.47
N THR A 160 3.40 14.18 -2.55
CA THR A 160 3.84 12.89 -3.14
C THR A 160 3.98 12.96 -4.65
N ILE A 161 3.11 13.73 -5.34
CA ILE A 161 3.23 13.98 -6.78
C ILE A 161 4.56 14.67 -7.07
N ASP A 162 4.90 15.70 -6.27
CA ASP A 162 6.14 16.46 -6.43
C ASP A 162 7.38 15.63 -6.14
N LEU A 163 7.30 14.71 -5.17
CA LEU A 163 8.36 13.75 -4.91
C LEU A 163 8.54 12.79 -6.10
N HIS A 164 7.45 12.29 -6.68
CA HIS A 164 7.50 11.40 -7.85
C HIS A 164 8.00 12.09 -9.12
N ALA A 165 7.70 13.38 -9.26
CA ALA A 165 8.20 14.23 -10.33
C ALA A 165 9.62 14.78 -10.06
N GLU A 166 10.28 14.34 -8.97
CA GLU A 166 11.62 14.77 -8.56
C GLU A 166 11.74 16.30 -8.35
N ARG A 167 10.63 16.99 -8.10
CA ARG A 167 10.56 18.44 -7.83
C ARG A 167 10.94 18.78 -6.39
N ILE A 168 10.73 17.83 -5.48
CA ILE A 168 11.15 17.93 -4.08
C ILE A 168 11.94 16.70 -3.69
N ASP A 169 12.82 16.88 -2.71
CA ASP A 169 13.55 15.78 -2.12
C ASP A 169 12.71 15.05 -1.07
N ARG A 170 13.24 13.91 -0.64
CA ARG A 170 12.57 13.05 0.34
C ARG A 170 12.42 13.72 1.71
N GLU A 171 13.42 14.45 2.17
CA GLU A 171 13.37 15.08 3.48
C GLU A 171 12.27 16.14 3.51
N THR A 172 12.16 16.94 2.45
CA THR A 172 11.04 17.86 2.26
C THR A 172 9.72 17.11 2.22
N TRP A 173 9.60 16.01 1.47
CA TRP A 173 8.38 15.20 1.43
C TRP A 173 7.95 14.73 2.83
N VAL A 174 8.87 14.18 3.64
CA VAL A 174 8.56 13.73 5.01
C VAL A 174 8.02 14.89 5.86
N ARG A 175 8.64 16.07 5.77
CA ARG A 175 8.19 17.27 6.47
C ARG A 175 6.79 17.70 6.02
N LEU A 176 6.51 17.69 4.71
CA LEU A 176 5.20 18.07 4.17
C LEU A 176 4.10 17.06 4.57
N ILE A 177 4.37 15.76 4.51
CA ILE A 177 3.43 14.72 4.97
C ILE A 177 3.12 14.89 6.47
N ALA A 178 4.13 15.17 7.29
CA ALA A 178 3.92 15.45 8.71
C ALA A 178 3.06 16.71 8.94
N ALA A 179 3.28 17.77 8.15
CA ALA A 179 2.54 19.02 8.25
C ALA A 179 1.05 18.89 7.90
N ARG A 180 0.66 17.92 7.05
CA ARG A 180 -0.76 17.62 6.74
C ARG A 180 -1.59 17.33 7.99
N ARG A 181 -0.97 16.78 9.05
CA ARG A 181 -1.68 16.36 10.28
C ARG A 181 -2.50 17.47 10.92
N SER A 182 -2.02 18.72 10.88
CA SER A 182 -2.73 19.86 11.45
C SER A 182 -4.04 20.17 10.71
N TYR A 183 -4.09 19.91 9.39
CA TYR A 183 -5.24 20.17 8.53
C TYR A 183 -6.26 19.02 8.51
N ARG A 184 -5.94 17.88 9.13
CA ARG A 184 -6.79 16.69 9.10
C ARG A 184 -8.09 16.92 9.85
N ILE A 185 -9.23 16.59 9.25
CA ILE A 185 -10.49 16.56 10.00
C ILE A 185 -10.48 15.34 10.93
N MET A 186 -11.00 15.50 12.14
CA MET A 186 -10.84 14.50 13.20
C MET A 186 -12.16 13.79 13.48
N PRO A 187 -12.16 12.46 13.71
CA PRO A 187 -13.37 11.78 14.13
C PRO A 187 -13.83 12.34 15.47
N LYS A 188 -15.11 12.73 15.55
CA LYS A 188 -15.76 13.11 16.81
C LYS A 188 -16.19 11.87 17.58
N GLU A 189 -16.66 10.87 16.84
CA GLU A 189 -17.14 9.60 17.33
C GLU A 189 -16.73 8.48 16.37
N ASN A 190 -16.89 7.24 16.80
CA ASN A 190 -16.72 6.09 15.93
C ASN A 190 -17.79 6.10 14.83
N ALA A 191 -17.50 5.44 13.70
CA ALA A 191 -18.52 5.23 12.69
C ALA A 191 -19.68 4.41 13.28
N ASP A 192 -20.90 4.71 12.85
CA ASP A 192 -22.07 3.92 13.22
C ASP A 192 -22.11 2.56 12.48
N ALA A 193 -23.17 1.79 12.69
CA ALA A 193 -23.33 0.46 12.09
C ALA A 193 -23.37 0.50 10.55
N ASP A 194 -23.84 1.60 9.98
CA ASP A 194 -23.92 1.82 8.54
C ASP A 194 -22.63 2.46 7.98
N GLY A 195 -21.66 2.79 8.84
CA GLY A 195 -20.36 3.33 8.47
C GLY A 195 -20.34 4.87 8.31
N TYR A 196 -21.41 5.57 8.67
CA TYR A 196 -21.38 7.03 8.73
C TYR A 196 -20.55 7.48 9.92
N GLN A 197 -19.67 8.47 9.70
CA GLN A 197 -18.81 8.98 10.75
C GLN A 197 -18.93 10.48 10.90
N ARG A 198 -19.18 10.95 12.12
CA ARG A 198 -19.13 12.39 12.42
C ARG A 198 -17.68 12.84 12.58
N MET A 199 -17.33 13.83 11.77
CA MET A 199 -16.00 14.41 11.70
C MET A 199 -16.05 15.88 12.12
N THR A 200 -15.01 16.35 12.79
CA THR A 200 -14.85 17.69 13.33
C THR A 200 -13.85 18.48 12.51
N CYS A 201 -14.19 19.73 12.19
CA CYS A 201 -13.28 20.69 11.56
C CYS A 201 -12.01 20.88 12.42
N PRO A 202 -10.79 20.93 11.85
CA PRO A 202 -9.55 21.07 12.63
C PRO A 202 -9.51 22.37 13.44
N ALA A 203 -10.08 23.47 12.93
CA ALA A 203 -10.16 24.73 13.67
C ALA A 203 -11.08 24.59 14.90
N ALA A 204 -12.18 23.84 14.77
CA ALA A 204 -13.05 23.53 15.90
C ALA A 204 -12.42 22.57 16.92
N ALA A 205 -11.48 21.72 16.47
CA ALA A 205 -10.69 20.84 17.31
C ALA A 205 -9.42 21.51 17.88
N GLY A 206 -9.21 22.81 17.62
CA GLY A 206 -8.06 23.56 18.12
C GLY A 206 -6.71 23.16 17.50
N LYS A 207 -6.71 22.64 16.27
CA LYS A 207 -5.49 22.22 15.56
C LYS A 207 -4.93 23.27 14.61
N VAL A 208 -5.74 24.24 14.24
CA VAL A 208 -5.41 25.35 13.33
C VAL A 208 -6.16 26.59 13.76
N GLN A 209 -5.65 27.75 13.39
CA GLN A 209 -6.30 29.04 13.59
C GLN A 209 -7.05 29.40 12.31
N CYS A 210 -8.33 29.75 12.40
CA CYS A 210 -9.14 30.05 11.23
C CYS A 210 -10.05 31.27 11.49
N PRO A 211 -10.05 32.30 10.62
CA PRO A 211 -10.87 33.50 10.80
C PRO A 211 -12.37 33.21 10.73
N ILE A 212 -12.79 32.18 9.98
CA ILE A 212 -14.21 31.72 9.93
C ILE A 212 -14.69 31.23 11.32
N LYS A 213 -13.77 30.83 12.20
CA LYS A 213 -14.07 30.39 13.56
C LYS A 213 -13.27 31.25 14.56
N PRO A 214 -13.75 32.47 14.89
CA PRO A 214 -12.99 33.44 15.68
C PRO A 214 -12.43 32.90 17.00
N TYR A 215 -13.16 32.00 17.66
CA TYR A 215 -12.71 31.35 18.91
C TYR A 215 -11.45 30.47 18.77
N SER A 216 -11.04 30.14 17.54
CA SER A 216 -9.81 29.39 17.24
C SER A 216 -8.58 30.29 17.09
N MET A 217 -8.79 31.61 16.91
CA MET A 217 -7.72 32.59 16.75
C MET A 217 -7.01 32.87 18.08
N GLY A 218 -5.71 33.18 18.02
CA GLY A 218 -4.93 33.59 19.19
C GLY A 218 -4.59 32.46 20.18
N ARG A 219 -4.86 31.19 19.83
CA ARG A 219 -4.63 30.03 20.70
C ARG A 219 -3.17 29.54 20.78
N GLY A 220 -2.27 30.12 19.99
CA GLY A 220 -0.83 29.84 20.08
C GLY A 220 -0.11 29.91 18.74
N ILE A 221 1.07 30.52 18.73
CA ILE A 221 1.96 30.73 17.55
C ILE A 221 2.38 29.43 16.83
N HIS A 222 2.25 28.27 17.48
CA HIS A 222 2.61 26.97 16.89
C HIS A 222 1.51 26.35 16.02
N LEU A 223 0.28 26.88 16.07
CA LEU A 223 -0.84 26.40 15.25
C LEU A 223 -0.82 27.11 13.89
N PRO A 224 -0.92 26.36 12.76
CA PRO A 224 -1.01 26.97 11.44
C PRO A 224 -2.18 27.95 11.36
N LEU A 225 -1.90 29.16 10.88
CA LEU A 225 -2.93 30.12 10.49
C LEU A 225 -3.40 29.75 9.08
N ILE A 226 -4.69 29.46 8.97
CA ILE A 226 -5.36 29.17 7.71
C ILE A 226 -6.02 30.44 7.20
N ASP A 227 -5.84 30.70 5.90
CA ASP A 227 -6.58 31.70 5.17
C ASP A 227 -7.57 31.03 4.20
N PRO A 228 -8.87 30.92 4.55
CA PRO A 228 -9.86 30.30 3.68
C PRO A 228 -10.18 31.18 2.48
N GLU A 229 -10.11 30.60 1.28
CA GLU A 229 -10.51 31.31 0.07
C GLU A 229 -11.97 31.82 0.16
N PRO A 230 -12.22 33.08 -0.24
CA PRO A 230 -13.56 33.63 -0.25
C PRO A 230 -14.43 32.90 -1.29
N SER A 231 -15.61 32.47 -0.87
CA SER A 231 -16.60 31.81 -1.73
C SER A 231 -17.82 32.72 -1.91
N PRO A 232 -18.35 32.90 -3.14
CA PRO A 232 -19.55 33.70 -3.40
C PRO A 232 -20.78 33.21 -2.65
N THR A 233 -20.83 31.91 -2.30
CA THR A 233 -21.94 31.27 -1.58
C THR A 233 -21.70 31.21 -0.07
N GLY A 234 -20.68 31.91 0.42
CA GLY A 234 -20.22 31.85 1.81
C GLY A 234 -19.37 30.62 2.13
N PRO A 235 -18.96 30.45 3.40
CA PRO A 235 -18.11 29.35 3.83
C PRO A 235 -18.67 27.96 3.51
N LEU A 236 -17.80 27.06 3.03
CA LEU A 236 -18.11 25.65 2.81
C LEU A 236 -18.70 24.99 4.07
N LYS A 237 -19.55 23.96 3.89
CA LYS A 237 -20.28 23.32 4.99
C LYS A 237 -19.38 22.87 6.15
N VAL A 238 -18.23 22.25 5.85
CA VAL A 238 -17.20 21.86 6.85
C VAL A 238 -16.61 23.06 7.63
N CYS A 239 -16.50 24.22 7.00
CA CYS A 239 -15.99 25.45 7.61
C CYS A 239 -17.07 26.17 8.43
N ARG A 240 -18.32 26.16 7.96
CA ARG A 240 -19.47 26.76 8.66
C ARG A 240 -19.85 25.97 9.91
N GLN A 241 -19.98 24.66 9.81
CA GLN A 241 -20.41 23.79 10.92
C GLN A 241 -19.24 23.40 11.83
N ARG A 242 -19.52 22.98 13.07
CA ARG A 242 -18.49 22.39 13.96
C ARG A 242 -18.12 20.99 13.51
N THR A 243 -19.13 20.23 13.06
CA THR A 243 -19.04 18.83 12.66
C THR A 243 -19.82 18.58 11.38
N ILE A 244 -19.35 17.64 10.57
CA ILE A 244 -20.03 17.10 9.38
C ILE A 244 -20.14 15.58 9.54
N THR A 245 -21.12 14.94 8.91
CA THR A 245 -21.20 13.48 8.83
C THR A 245 -20.72 13.07 7.45
N ILE A 246 -19.72 12.19 7.38
CA ILE A 246 -19.22 11.63 6.12
C ILE A 246 -19.76 10.21 5.99
N GLY A 247 -20.39 9.91 4.86
CA GLY A 247 -20.90 8.58 4.54
C GLY A 247 -19.78 7.61 4.18
N PRO A 248 -20.03 6.29 4.30
CA PRO A 248 -19.04 5.25 4.01
C PRO A 248 -18.64 5.19 2.53
N ASP A 249 -19.54 5.62 1.64
CA ASP A 249 -19.43 5.70 0.19
C ASP A 249 -18.52 6.86 -0.26
N ALA A 250 -18.52 7.96 0.49
CA ALA A 250 -17.71 9.13 0.19
C ALA A 250 -16.22 8.79 0.18
N GLY A 251 -15.60 8.86 -1.00
CA GLY A 251 -14.18 8.52 -1.14
C GLY A 251 -13.87 7.06 -0.83
N ALA A 252 -14.86 6.17 -0.91
CA ALA A 252 -14.75 4.80 -0.45
C ALA A 252 -13.57 4.04 -1.07
N LYS A 253 -13.25 4.31 -2.34
CA LYS A 253 -12.16 3.66 -3.07
C LYS A 253 -10.80 3.97 -2.46
N GLN A 254 -10.59 5.21 -2.03
CA GLN A 254 -9.29 5.68 -1.56
C GLN A 254 -9.20 5.82 -0.05
N TRP A 255 -10.28 5.96 0.71
CA TRP A 255 -10.16 6.17 2.15
C TRP A 255 -9.35 5.07 2.86
N GLN A 256 -8.41 5.47 3.72
CA GLN A 256 -7.56 4.58 4.53
C GLN A 256 -7.55 5.01 6.01
N ALA A 257 -7.32 4.03 6.88
CA ALA A 257 -7.25 4.25 8.32
C ALA A 257 -5.94 4.90 8.78
N LEU A 258 -4.89 4.89 7.96
CA LEU A 258 -3.57 5.47 8.24
C LEU A 258 -3.29 6.62 7.27
N ASP A 259 -2.55 7.62 7.72
CA ASP A 259 -2.16 8.74 6.88
C ASP A 259 -1.12 8.25 5.85
N TYR A 260 -1.44 8.30 4.57
CA TYR A 260 -0.54 7.83 3.53
C TYR A 260 0.83 8.53 3.60
N GLY A 261 1.89 7.74 3.43
CA GLY A 261 3.27 8.24 3.53
C GLY A 261 3.77 8.47 4.96
N SER A 262 2.90 8.46 5.98
CA SER A 262 3.33 8.59 7.38
C SER A 262 4.24 7.42 7.81
N PRO A 263 5.10 7.60 8.84
CA PRO A 263 5.93 6.51 9.35
C PRO A 263 5.12 5.27 9.77
N GLU A 264 3.94 5.48 10.34
CA GLU A 264 3.02 4.42 10.75
C GLU A 264 2.47 3.66 9.53
N TRP A 265 1.99 4.39 8.52
CA TRP A 265 1.55 3.81 7.26
C TRP A 265 2.66 2.99 6.58
N GLN A 266 3.87 3.56 6.48
CA GLN A 266 5.03 2.87 5.90
C GLN A 266 5.31 1.58 6.66
N LYS A 267 5.36 1.64 8.00
CA LYS A 267 5.61 0.47 8.85
C LYS A 267 4.60 -0.64 8.59
N VAL A 268 3.31 -0.32 8.65
CA VAL A 268 2.24 -1.31 8.49
C VAL A 268 2.18 -1.85 7.05
N TYR A 269 2.10 -0.96 6.06
CA TYR A 269 1.96 -1.35 4.65
C TYR A 269 3.10 -2.25 4.19
N PHE A 270 4.35 -1.81 4.40
CA PHE A 270 5.51 -2.56 3.95
C PHE A 270 5.67 -3.88 4.71
N ARG A 271 5.31 -3.93 5.99
CA ARG A 271 5.39 -5.17 6.76
C ARG A 271 4.41 -6.22 6.23
N LEU A 272 3.17 -5.82 5.97
CA LEU A 272 2.16 -6.71 5.41
C LEU A 272 2.55 -7.14 3.98
N ARG A 273 2.94 -6.21 3.11
CA ARG A 273 3.32 -6.50 1.72
C ARG A 273 4.57 -7.40 1.61
N ASN A 274 5.62 -7.09 2.36
CA ASN A 274 6.84 -7.91 2.39
C ASN A 274 6.55 -9.34 2.89
N SER A 275 5.57 -9.51 3.79
CA SER A 275 5.20 -10.83 4.31
C SER A 275 4.51 -11.68 3.26
N VAL A 276 3.65 -11.07 2.44
CA VAL A 276 3.04 -11.73 1.28
C VAL A 276 4.11 -12.15 0.26
N GLU A 277 5.03 -11.26 -0.10
CA GLU A 277 6.11 -11.56 -1.05
C GLU A 277 7.05 -12.64 -0.50
N GLY A 278 7.45 -12.52 0.76
CA GLY A 278 8.30 -13.49 1.43
C GLY A 278 7.63 -14.86 1.58
N TYR A 279 6.32 -14.91 1.84
CA TYR A 279 5.59 -16.17 1.86
C TYR A 279 5.50 -16.78 0.45
N ASN A 280 5.14 -15.99 -0.56
CA ASN A 280 5.05 -16.45 -1.95
C ASN A 280 6.38 -17.04 -2.42
N GLY A 281 7.50 -16.36 -2.18
CA GLY A 281 8.83 -16.90 -2.50
C GLY A 281 9.15 -18.19 -1.73
N TYR A 282 8.76 -18.26 -0.45
CA TYR A 282 8.97 -19.45 0.39
C TYR A 282 8.20 -20.68 -0.13
N ALA A 283 6.92 -20.50 -0.48
CA ALA A 283 6.07 -21.58 -1.01
C ALA A 283 6.43 -21.97 -2.46
N LYS A 284 6.98 -21.03 -3.24
CA LYS A 284 7.46 -21.28 -4.61
C LYS A 284 8.81 -22.00 -4.68
N ASN A 285 9.45 -22.27 -3.54
CA ASN A 285 10.76 -22.93 -3.51
C ASN A 285 10.71 -24.30 -4.24
N PRO A 286 11.50 -24.51 -5.31
CA PRO A 286 11.46 -25.74 -6.11
C PRO A 286 11.98 -26.97 -5.38
N LEU A 287 12.79 -26.79 -4.33
CA LEU A 287 13.30 -27.88 -3.48
C LEU A 287 12.31 -28.26 -2.36
N ALA A 288 11.08 -27.77 -2.44
CA ALA A 288 10.08 -27.92 -1.39
C ALA A 288 8.69 -28.14 -2.02
N GLU A 289 7.74 -27.25 -1.75
CA GLU A 289 6.37 -27.37 -2.28
C GLU A 289 6.29 -27.06 -3.77
N GLY A 290 7.13 -26.13 -4.26
CA GLY A 290 7.17 -25.73 -5.67
C GLY A 290 5.80 -25.36 -6.23
N ILE A 291 5.01 -24.52 -5.52
CA ILE A 291 3.58 -24.29 -5.85
C ILE A 291 3.33 -23.71 -7.25
N GLU A 292 4.33 -23.17 -7.93
CA GLU A 292 4.25 -22.67 -9.30
C GLU A 292 4.50 -23.78 -10.34
N SER A 293 5.15 -24.87 -9.95
CA SER A 293 5.44 -26.00 -10.82
C SER A 293 4.20 -26.89 -10.98
N ALA A 294 3.58 -26.81 -12.16
CA ALA A 294 2.47 -27.68 -12.54
C ALA A 294 2.84 -29.18 -12.49
N GLY A 295 4.13 -29.53 -12.59
CA GLY A 295 4.62 -30.90 -12.53
C GLY A 295 4.32 -31.61 -11.21
N SER A 296 4.14 -30.85 -10.12
CA SER A 296 3.76 -31.36 -8.79
C SER A 296 2.26 -31.65 -8.65
N ARG A 297 1.42 -31.13 -9.57
CA ARG A 297 -0.04 -31.27 -9.56
C ARG A 297 -0.54 -31.64 -10.95
N ARG A 298 -0.35 -32.90 -11.35
CA ARG A 298 -0.67 -33.37 -12.72
C ARG A 298 -2.17 -33.63 -12.97
N ILE A 299 -3.01 -33.52 -11.94
CA ILE A 299 -4.46 -33.76 -12.06
C ILE A 299 -5.14 -32.55 -12.69
N ARG A 300 -6.06 -32.76 -13.63
CA ARG A 300 -6.81 -31.67 -14.26
C ARG A 300 -8.01 -31.22 -13.41
N GLY A 301 -8.43 -29.98 -13.59
CA GLY A 301 -9.63 -29.43 -12.96
C GLY A 301 -9.34 -28.57 -11.72
N ILE A 302 -10.10 -27.48 -11.59
CA ILE A 302 -9.89 -26.47 -10.55
C ILE A 302 -10.07 -27.03 -9.13
N ALA A 303 -11.01 -27.95 -8.94
CA ALA A 303 -11.27 -28.56 -7.63
C ALA A 303 -10.06 -29.37 -7.14
N ALA A 304 -9.54 -30.27 -7.97
CA ALA A 304 -8.36 -31.06 -7.65
C ALA A 304 -7.12 -30.19 -7.42
N GLN A 305 -6.91 -29.18 -8.29
CA GLN A 305 -5.81 -28.21 -8.13
C GLN A 305 -5.92 -27.43 -6.81
N THR A 306 -7.14 -27.04 -6.40
CA THR A 306 -7.38 -26.33 -5.14
C THR A 306 -6.97 -27.18 -3.93
N ILE A 307 -7.39 -28.44 -3.90
CA ILE A 307 -7.07 -29.37 -2.79
C ILE A 307 -5.56 -29.61 -2.72
N LEU A 308 -4.91 -29.89 -3.84
CA LEU A 308 -3.46 -30.12 -3.88
C LEU A 308 -2.67 -28.87 -3.46
N LEU A 309 -3.09 -27.68 -3.92
CA LEU A 309 -2.49 -26.42 -3.49
C LEU A 309 -2.70 -26.20 -1.98
N ALA A 310 -3.87 -26.52 -1.44
CA ALA A 310 -4.12 -26.42 0.00
C ALA A 310 -3.17 -27.31 0.82
N PHE A 311 -2.92 -28.56 0.40
CA PHE A 311 -1.95 -29.44 1.05
C PHE A 311 -0.52 -28.89 0.96
N GLN A 312 -0.12 -28.36 -0.19
CA GLN A 312 1.19 -27.71 -0.35
C GLN A 312 1.33 -26.50 0.58
N LEU A 313 0.33 -25.62 0.64
CA LEU A 313 0.34 -24.46 1.54
C LEU A 313 0.34 -24.87 3.01
N ALA A 314 -0.39 -25.93 3.38
CA ALA A 314 -0.36 -26.49 4.73
C ALA A 314 1.03 -27.03 5.10
N HIS A 315 1.68 -27.75 4.18
CA HIS A 315 3.07 -28.18 4.36
C HIS A 315 4.01 -26.97 4.51
N SER A 316 3.87 -25.96 3.66
CA SER A 316 4.65 -24.72 3.73
C SER A 316 4.50 -24.02 5.08
N ASN A 317 3.27 -23.89 5.59
CA ASN A 317 2.99 -23.37 6.92
C ASN A 317 3.70 -24.18 8.02
N ARG A 318 3.55 -25.52 8.03
CA ARG A 318 4.20 -26.39 9.02
C ARG A 318 5.72 -26.23 9.00
N ARG A 319 6.30 -26.15 7.81
CA ARG A 319 7.75 -26.01 7.62
C ARG A 319 8.25 -24.65 8.10
N LYS A 320 7.45 -23.59 7.93
CA LYS A 320 7.72 -22.25 8.42
C LYS A 320 7.60 -22.13 9.94
N ILE A 321 6.60 -22.79 10.53
CA ILE A 321 6.44 -22.93 11.99
C ILE A 321 7.63 -23.68 12.58
N LYS A 322 8.01 -24.84 12.02
CA LYS A 322 9.18 -25.60 12.47
C LYS A 322 10.45 -24.74 12.45
N LYS A 323 10.72 -24.06 11.33
CA LYS A 323 11.88 -23.18 11.21
C LYS A 323 11.87 -22.03 12.21
N TRP A 324 10.70 -21.53 12.59
CA TRP A 324 10.56 -20.50 13.62
C TRP A 324 10.81 -21.09 15.02
N LEU A 325 10.24 -22.26 15.35
CA LEU A 325 10.51 -22.96 16.62
C LEU A 325 12.00 -23.28 16.79
N ASP A 326 12.67 -23.73 15.72
CA ASP A 326 14.12 -24.01 15.71
C ASP A 326 14.96 -22.74 16.00
N THR A 327 14.38 -21.53 15.86
CA THR A 327 15.07 -20.28 16.18
C THR A 327 14.86 -19.81 17.63
N LEU A 328 13.87 -20.36 18.35
CA LEU A 328 13.56 -19.96 19.72
C LEU A 328 14.37 -20.69 20.80
N ALA A 329 15.26 -21.63 20.42
CA ALA A 329 16.13 -22.35 21.37
C ALA A 329 15.39 -22.98 22.58
N LEU A 330 14.19 -23.54 22.37
CA LEU A 330 13.32 -24.09 23.42
C LEU A 330 13.93 -25.23 24.27
N GLY A 331 15.16 -25.67 23.97
CA GLY A 331 15.85 -26.80 24.63
C GLY A 331 17.29 -26.52 25.10
N GLY A 332 17.69 -25.24 25.29
CA GLY A 332 19.03 -24.89 25.79
C GLY A 332 20.17 -25.01 24.76
N GLU A 333 19.87 -25.47 23.55
CA GLU A 333 20.79 -25.42 22.41
C GLU A 333 20.93 -24.00 21.87
N ARG A 334 22.13 -23.64 21.39
CA ARG A 334 22.33 -22.32 20.78
C ARG A 334 21.38 -22.15 19.58
N PRO A 335 20.56 -21.09 19.55
CA PRO A 335 19.60 -20.90 18.48
C PRO A 335 20.32 -20.82 17.15
N ARG A 336 19.73 -21.42 16.11
CA ARG A 336 20.22 -21.26 14.74
C ARG A 336 20.13 -19.79 14.38
N ARG A 337 21.26 -19.08 14.47
CA ARG A 337 21.33 -17.64 14.19
C ARG A 337 20.85 -17.44 12.75
N ARG A 338 19.78 -16.65 12.57
CA ARG A 338 19.44 -16.19 11.22
C ARG A 338 20.68 -15.46 10.70
N THR A 339 21.22 -15.92 9.58
CA THR A 339 22.16 -15.14 8.78
C THR A 339 21.40 -13.93 8.26
N HIS A 340 21.32 -12.89 9.08
CA HIS A 340 21.08 -11.56 8.57
C HIS A 340 22.33 -11.22 7.78
N HIS A 341 22.22 -11.17 6.44
CA HIS A 341 23.13 -10.33 5.69
C HIS A 341 23.03 -8.95 6.35
N ARG A 342 24.10 -8.50 7.01
CA ARG A 342 24.29 -7.11 7.44
C ARG A 342 24.41 -6.27 6.17
N HIS A 343 23.35 -6.20 5.38
CA HIS A 343 23.13 -4.99 4.63
C HIS A 343 22.81 -3.93 5.68
N PRO A 344 23.45 -2.75 5.62
CA PRO A 344 23.06 -1.63 6.46
C PRO A 344 21.54 -1.52 6.40
N THR A 345 20.87 -1.66 7.54
CA THR A 345 19.44 -1.46 7.64
C THR A 345 19.24 0.00 7.26
N ARG A 346 18.94 0.22 5.99
CA ARG A 346 18.53 1.51 5.46
C ARG A 346 17.38 1.93 6.37
N GLN A 347 17.54 2.99 7.17
CA GLN A 347 16.55 3.39 8.19
C GLN A 347 15.16 3.39 7.54
N PRO A 348 14.06 3.13 8.27
CA PRO A 348 12.70 3.23 7.71
C PRO A 348 12.47 4.55 6.94
N LYS A 349 13.17 5.59 7.36
CA LYS A 349 13.40 6.88 6.67
C LYS A 349 14.07 6.80 5.30
N SER A 350 14.30 5.64 4.69
CA SER A 350 14.94 5.47 3.36
C SER A 350 14.10 4.67 2.36
N ARG A 351 12.91 4.19 2.75
CA ARG A 351 11.95 3.60 1.81
C ARG A 351 10.99 4.66 1.27
N THR A 352 11.23 5.14 0.06
CA THR A 352 10.26 5.98 -0.64
C THR A 352 9.13 5.06 -1.07
N PRO A 353 7.86 5.45 -1.06
CA PRO A 353 6.89 4.80 -1.92
C PRO A 353 7.27 5.12 -3.37
N THR A 354 8.34 4.49 -3.86
CA THR A 354 8.49 4.22 -5.28
C THR A 354 7.45 3.16 -5.57
N GLY A 355 6.20 3.60 -5.70
CA GLY A 355 5.19 2.80 -6.36
C GLY A 355 5.86 2.29 -7.63
N HIS A 356 5.90 0.97 -7.81
CA HIS A 356 6.63 0.35 -8.91
C HIS A 356 6.32 1.13 -10.20
N LEU A 357 7.33 1.82 -10.71
CA LEU A 357 7.33 2.43 -12.04
C LEU A 357 7.21 1.26 -13.00
N THR A 358 5.99 0.85 -13.32
CA THR A 358 5.76 0.34 -14.67
C THR A 358 5.95 1.55 -15.57
N PRO A 359 6.98 1.57 -16.45
CA PRO A 359 7.01 2.55 -17.51
C PRO A 359 5.67 2.41 -18.25
N ALA A 360 4.93 3.51 -18.38
CA ALA A 360 3.83 3.54 -19.34
C ALA A 360 4.43 3.15 -20.70
N ALA A 361 3.88 2.10 -21.30
CA ALA A 361 4.25 1.64 -22.63
C ALA A 361 3.59 2.53 -23.69
#